data_AF-A0A8H2WTG8-F1
#
_entry.id   AF-A0A8H2WTG8-F1
#
_cell.length_a   1.000
_cell.length_b   1.000
_cell.length_c   1.000
_cell.angle_alpha   90.00
_cell.angle_beta   90.00
_cell.angle_gamma   90.00
#
_symmetry.space_group_name_H-M   'P 1'
#
loop_
_entity.id
_entity.type
_entity.pdbx_description
1 polymer ?
#
loop_
_entity_poly.entity_id
_entity_poly.type
_entity_poly.pdbx_seq_one_letter_code
_entity_poly.pdbx_strand_id
1 'polypeptide(L)'
;MPRYDYLRKYASSDTWSPSISPETVELARTAINAIQNNHDVSATMLQSVISLTYHFNSLAELLGDPSLIQDCILYLYRRKRQGVQVFDDECGYLCFRILVLATNVLIISDYDNGAIWALLVSMDGERDTHGTLFKSVELLARHHNDPDLKQASDLDSQLTYEYVISKENALTLLDLLFKDREGFLRAWSETESPTLAGLLLVLRRRIHTISAPERWVHYVDIARRNYLATIEVANDPLPKFEEDIRNHPRIWYSGAPIAVDPEDARTQLSLLTTRMRSQSNIESSAIPYSVLATSLAMHVFPKPEQGFIPGVEDLFIPLLRESFWGFWNYLEVNSTTSPVAPDSLVNHAGILIIMANRMVSHVKNATCLVSSREIMQEVVDLGLIEIVSKSILLIDDYNGEKINGKSVPDITVGNIQIFQQFIDHYHLTLR
;
A
#
# COMPACT_ATOMS: atom_id res chain seq x y z
N MET A 1 -3.59 -28.63 -10.36
CA MET A 1 -4.01 -27.26 -10.72
C MET A 1 -2.82 -26.34 -10.43
N PRO A 2 -2.41 -25.47 -11.36
CA PRO A 2 -1.46 -24.39 -11.06
C PRO A 2 -1.85 -23.62 -9.79
N ARG A 3 -0.84 -23.20 -9.00
CA ARG A 3 -0.94 -22.65 -7.64
C ARG A 3 -1.92 -21.47 -7.49
N TYR A 4 -2.24 -20.75 -8.57
CA TYR A 4 -3.05 -19.53 -8.55
C TYR A 4 -4.21 -19.52 -9.56
N ASP A 5 -4.55 -20.66 -10.16
CA ASP A 5 -5.63 -20.70 -11.17
C ASP A 5 -6.99 -20.27 -10.61
N TYR A 6 -7.20 -20.45 -9.30
CA TYR A 6 -8.43 -20.05 -8.63
C TYR A 6 -8.61 -18.51 -8.63
N LEU A 7 -7.55 -17.71 -8.74
CA LEU A 7 -7.65 -16.24 -8.73
C LEU A 7 -8.47 -15.73 -9.91
N ARG A 8 -8.37 -16.39 -11.08
CA ARG A 8 -9.12 -16.01 -12.29
C ARG A 8 -10.64 -16.02 -12.08
N LYS A 9 -11.13 -16.84 -11.15
CA LYS A 9 -12.54 -16.87 -10.78
C LYS A 9 -12.99 -15.57 -10.13
N TYR A 10 -12.09 -14.87 -9.44
CA TYR A 10 -12.38 -13.66 -8.65
C TYR A 10 -11.82 -12.39 -9.30
N ALA A 11 -11.40 -12.46 -10.55
CA ALA A 11 -10.72 -11.37 -11.25
C ALA A 11 -11.65 -10.21 -11.62
N SER A 12 -12.91 -10.53 -11.95
CA SER A 12 -13.92 -9.54 -12.30
C SER A 12 -15.34 -10.02 -12.00
N SER A 13 -16.28 -9.07 -11.97
CA SER A 13 -17.73 -9.33 -11.92
C SER A 13 -18.27 -10.23 -13.05
N ASP A 14 -17.58 -10.33 -14.19
CA ASP A 14 -17.93 -11.27 -15.27
C ASP A 14 -17.58 -12.73 -14.93
N THR A 15 -16.59 -12.92 -14.05
CA THR A 15 -16.08 -14.25 -13.64
C THR A 15 -16.67 -14.73 -12.32
N TRP A 16 -17.18 -13.81 -11.51
CA TRP A 16 -17.83 -14.07 -10.24
C TRP A 16 -19.11 -13.25 -10.09
N SER A 17 -20.24 -13.94 -9.96
CA SER A 17 -21.52 -13.30 -9.66
C SER A 17 -22.00 -13.73 -8.27
N PRO A 18 -21.96 -12.82 -7.27
CA PRO A 18 -22.47 -13.11 -5.95
C PRO A 18 -23.99 -13.28 -5.97
N SER A 19 -24.49 -14.10 -5.04
CA SER A 19 -25.90 -14.45 -4.92
C SER A 19 -26.45 -13.99 -3.58
N ILE A 20 -27.63 -13.38 -3.60
CA ILE A 20 -28.38 -12.96 -2.41
C ILE A 20 -29.54 -13.92 -2.09
N SER A 21 -29.53 -15.12 -2.68
CA SER A 21 -30.61 -16.08 -2.46
C SER A 21 -30.66 -16.54 -0.99
N PRO A 22 -31.84 -16.86 -0.45
CA PRO A 22 -31.95 -17.40 0.91
C PRO A 22 -31.06 -18.62 1.15
N GLU A 23 -30.91 -19.50 0.15
CA GLU A 23 -30.03 -20.66 0.22
C GLU A 23 -28.56 -20.26 0.37
N THR A 24 -28.16 -19.16 -0.28
CA THR A 24 -26.79 -18.63 -0.17
C THR A 24 -26.53 -18.08 1.23
N VAL A 25 -27.50 -17.37 1.81
CA VAL A 25 -27.41 -16.86 3.19
C VAL A 25 -27.33 -17.99 4.20
N GLU A 26 -28.15 -19.04 4.06
CA GLU A 26 -28.10 -20.22 4.94
C GLU A 26 -26.79 -21.01 4.80
N LEU A 27 -26.26 -21.13 3.58
CA LEU A 27 -24.95 -21.74 3.36
C LEU A 27 -23.83 -20.90 3.98
N ALA A 28 -23.91 -19.56 3.91
CA ALA A 28 -22.97 -18.66 4.57
C ALA A 28 -23.01 -18.80 6.09
N ARG A 29 -24.21 -18.89 6.69
CA ARG A 29 -24.39 -19.15 8.13
C ARG A 29 -23.77 -20.49 8.51
N THR A 30 -23.97 -21.53 7.69
CA THR A 30 -23.35 -22.84 7.88
C THR A 30 -21.82 -22.78 7.80
N ALA A 31 -21.27 -21.99 6.87
CA ALA A 31 -19.84 -21.78 6.72
C ALA A 31 -19.22 -21.10 7.94
N ILE A 32 -19.83 -20.03 8.44
CA ILE A 32 -19.38 -19.30 9.64
C ILE A 32 -19.39 -20.23 10.85
N ASN A 33 -20.48 -20.97 11.05
CA ASN A 33 -20.56 -21.97 12.12
C ASN A 33 -19.46 -23.04 11.97
N ALA A 34 -19.16 -23.49 10.75
CA ALA A 34 -18.09 -24.46 10.53
C ALA A 34 -16.70 -23.89 10.85
N ILE A 35 -16.43 -22.63 10.51
CA ILE A 35 -15.18 -21.93 10.88
C ILE A 35 -15.05 -21.87 12.41
N GLN A 36 -16.09 -21.39 13.11
CA GLN A 36 -16.08 -21.19 14.56
C GLN A 36 -15.97 -22.51 15.34
N ASN A 37 -16.57 -23.58 14.82
CA ASN A 37 -16.50 -24.91 15.44
C ASN A 37 -15.29 -25.74 14.98
N ASN A 38 -14.37 -25.17 14.19
CA ASN A 38 -13.20 -25.86 13.65
C ASN A 38 -13.57 -27.15 12.88
N HIS A 39 -14.61 -27.08 12.06
CA HIS A 39 -15.00 -28.14 11.13
C HIS A 39 -14.37 -27.90 9.75
N ASP A 40 -14.39 -28.93 8.91
CA ASP A 40 -13.94 -28.79 7.52
C ASP A 40 -14.86 -27.81 6.76
N VAL A 41 -14.23 -26.85 6.08
CA VAL A 41 -14.94 -25.84 5.29
C VAL A 41 -14.49 -25.95 3.84
N SER A 42 -15.46 -26.07 2.93
CA SER A 42 -15.20 -26.12 1.49
C SER A 42 -15.11 -24.71 0.88
N ALA A 43 -14.47 -24.60 -0.29
CA ALA A 43 -14.41 -23.34 -1.03
C ALA A 43 -15.82 -22.79 -1.36
N THR A 44 -16.79 -23.66 -1.67
CA THR A 44 -18.19 -23.27 -1.93
C THR A 44 -18.86 -22.65 -0.70
N MET A 45 -18.57 -23.17 0.49
CA MET A 45 -19.07 -22.59 1.75
C MET A 45 -18.45 -21.22 2.03
N LEU A 46 -17.14 -21.06 1.83
CA LEU A 46 -16.49 -19.76 2.01
C LEU A 46 -16.97 -18.74 0.97
N GLN A 47 -17.18 -19.19 -0.27
CA GLN A 47 -17.75 -18.40 -1.36
C GLN A 47 -19.13 -17.84 -1.03
N SER A 48 -20.02 -18.62 -0.38
CA SER A 48 -21.33 -18.10 0.00
C SER A 48 -21.23 -16.98 1.03
N VAL A 49 -20.22 -16.99 1.90
CA VAL A 49 -19.95 -15.86 2.81
C VAL A 49 -19.49 -14.63 2.03
N ILE A 50 -18.59 -14.80 1.05
CA ILE A 50 -18.16 -13.69 0.18
C ILE A 50 -19.34 -13.15 -0.64
N SER A 51 -20.30 -13.97 -1.06
CA SER A 51 -21.50 -13.51 -1.76
C SER A 51 -22.36 -12.53 -0.95
N LEU A 52 -22.24 -12.53 0.39
CA LEU A 52 -22.93 -11.56 1.24
C LEU A 52 -22.45 -10.13 1.01
N THR A 53 -21.35 -9.92 0.28
CA THR A 53 -20.97 -8.57 -0.15
C THR A 53 -22.03 -7.92 -1.02
N TYR A 54 -23.09 -8.60 -1.48
CA TYR A 54 -24.23 -7.97 -2.17
C TYR A 54 -25.50 -7.86 -1.30
N HIS A 55 -25.44 -8.27 -0.04
CA HIS A 55 -26.55 -8.30 0.90
C HIS A 55 -26.10 -7.82 2.29
N PHE A 56 -25.95 -6.50 2.44
CA PHE A 56 -25.42 -5.81 3.61
C PHE A 56 -26.16 -6.15 4.90
N ASN A 57 -27.48 -6.36 4.84
CA ASN A 57 -28.23 -6.73 6.04
C ASN A 57 -27.71 -8.06 6.63
N SER A 58 -27.52 -9.08 5.78
CA SER A 58 -26.93 -10.35 6.24
C SER A 58 -25.45 -10.23 6.53
N LEU A 59 -24.71 -9.38 5.80
CA LEU A 59 -23.29 -9.14 6.07
C LEU A 59 -23.08 -8.59 7.49
N ALA A 60 -23.88 -7.59 7.88
CA ALA A 60 -23.83 -6.98 9.21
C ALA A 60 -24.24 -7.98 10.30
N GLU A 61 -25.31 -8.74 10.08
CA GLU A 61 -25.80 -9.75 11.03
C GLU A 61 -24.77 -10.86 11.27
N LEU A 62 -24.15 -11.36 10.19
CA LEU A 62 -23.35 -12.58 10.24
C LEU A 62 -21.87 -12.35 10.50
N LEU A 63 -21.31 -11.22 10.07
CA LEU A 63 -19.88 -10.91 10.25
C LEU A 63 -19.59 -9.95 11.41
N GLY A 64 -20.63 -9.52 12.15
CA GLY A 64 -20.52 -8.64 13.30
C GLY A 64 -20.03 -9.32 14.60
N ASP A 65 -19.56 -10.57 14.54
CA ASP A 65 -19.04 -11.31 15.69
C ASP A 65 -17.49 -11.29 15.70
N PRO A 66 -16.84 -10.70 16.71
CA PRO A 66 -15.37 -10.70 16.79
C PRO A 66 -14.74 -12.08 16.94
N SER A 67 -15.47 -13.07 17.47
CA SER A 67 -14.95 -14.44 17.55
C SER A 67 -14.62 -14.99 16.17
N LEU A 68 -15.38 -14.60 15.13
CA LEU A 68 -15.14 -15.01 13.76
C LEU A 68 -13.75 -14.57 13.25
N ILE A 69 -13.30 -13.37 13.62
CA ILE A 69 -11.97 -12.89 13.21
C ILE A 69 -10.88 -13.77 13.83
N GLN A 70 -11.01 -14.07 15.12
CA GLN A 70 -10.08 -14.97 15.81
C GLN A 70 -10.08 -16.37 15.16
N ASP A 71 -11.25 -16.92 14.86
CA ASP A 71 -11.36 -18.26 14.27
C ASP A 71 -10.83 -18.33 12.84
N CYS A 72 -11.00 -17.27 12.04
CA CYS A 72 -10.34 -17.13 10.75
C CYS A 72 -8.81 -17.10 10.88
N ILE A 73 -8.26 -16.35 11.84
CA ILE A 73 -6.80 -16.32 12.09
C ILE A 73 -6.30 -17.71 12.49
N LEU A 74 -7.02 -18.39 13.38
CA LEU A 74 -6.69 -19.75 13.80
C LEU A 74 -6.76 -20.74 12.63
N TYR A 75 -7.76 -20.64 11.76
CA TYR A 75 -7.89 -21.45 10.55
C TYR A 75 -6.67 -21.28 9.65
N LEU A 76 -6.31 -20.03 9.32
CA LEU A 76 -5.12 -19.72 8.51
C LEU A 76 -3.82 -20.23 9.16
N TYR A 77 -3.70 -20.07 10.47
CA TYR A 77 -2.56 -20.57 11.22
C TYR A 77 -2.45 -22.10 11.20
N ARG A 78 -3.57 -22.83 11.31
CA ARG A 78 -3.60 -24.31 11.19
C ARG A 78 -3.17 -24.76 9.81
N ARG A 79 -3.65 -24.12 8.73
CA ARG A 79 -3.23 -24.42 7.35
C ARG A 79 -1.74 -24.22 7.14
N LYS A 80 -1.17 -23.15 7.70
CA LYS A 80 0.28 -22.92 7.70
C LYS A 80 1.03 -24.06 8.38
N ARG A 81 0.53 -24.60 9.50
CA ARG A 81 1.15 -25.77 10.17
C ARG A 81 1.08 -27.04 9.33
N GLN A 82 0.14 -27.12 8.39
CA GLN A 82 0.04 -28.20 7.39
C GLN A 82 0.92 -27.95 6.15
N GLY A 83 1.68 -26.84 6.13
CA GLY A 83 2.58 -26.49 5.03
C GLY A 83 1.93 -25.72 3.88
N VAL A 84 0.68 -25.27 4.04
CA VAL A 84 -0.05 -24.49 3.03
C VAL A 84 -0.01 -23.01 3.42
N GLN A 85 0.53 -22.13 2.56
CA GLN A 85 0.48 -20.69 2.82
C GLN A 85 -0.93 -20.12 2.61
N VAL A 86 -1.16 -18.88 3.04
CA VAL A 86 -2.49 -18.25 3.04
C VAL A 86 -3.06 -18.13 1.63
N PHE A 87 -2.22 -17.80 0.66
CA PHE A 87 -2.60 -17.51 -0.72
C PHE A 87 -2.21 -18.63 -1.68
N ASP A 88 -1.80 -19.81 -1.17
CA ASP A 88 -1.45 -20.96 -2.00
C ASP A 88 -2.66 -21.73 -2.52
N ASP A 89 -3.83 -21.50 -1.92
CA ASP A 89 -5.05 -22.18 -2.26
C ASP A 89 -6.30 -21.33 -2.03
N GLU A 90 -7.39 -21.75 -2.68
CA GLU A 90 -8.65 -21.01 -2.69
C GLU A 90 -9.25 -20.86 -1.28
N CYS A 91 -9.17 -21.90 -0.42
CA CYS A 91 -9.74 -21.82 0.92
C CYS A 91 -8.99 -20.85 1.84
N GLY A 92 -7.66 -20.82 1.77
CA GLY A 92 -6.85 -19.86 2.53
C GLY A 92 -7.16 -18.42 2.11
N TYR A 93 -7.20 -18.16 0.80
CA TYR A 93 -7.52 -16.83 0.26
C TYR A 93 -8.93 -16.37 0.64
N LEU A 94 -9.95 -17.23 0.49
CA LEU A 94 -11.32 -16.89 0.83
C LEU A 94 -11.50 -16.66 2.33
N CYS A 95 -10.89 -17.46 3.19
CA CYS A 95 -10.91 -17.25 4.64
C CYS A 95 -10.26 -15.91 5.02
N PHE A 96 -9.15 -15.55 4.36
CA PHE A 96 -8.54 -14.22 4.53
C PHE A 96 -9.49 -13.10 4.09
N ARG A 97 -10.20 -13.23 2.96
CA ARG A 97 -11.22 -12.25 2.54
C ARG A 97 -12.34 -12.09 3.57
N ILE A 98 -12.83 -13.19 4.13
CA ILE A 98 -13.86 -13.16 5.19
C ILE A 98 -13.35 -12.41 6.42
N LEU A 99 -12.10 -12.68 6.83
CA LEU A 99 -11.45 -11.96 7.94
C LEU A 99 -11.43 -10.45 7.69
N VAL A 100 -11.05 -10.04 6.48
CA VAL A 100 -11.01 -8.62 6.08
C VAL A 100 -12.41 -8.00 6.14
N LEU A 101 -13.41 -8.69 5.59
CA LEU A 101 -14.81 -8.23 5.63
C LEU A 101 -15.32 -8.10 7.07
N ALA A 102 -15.15 -9.13 7.90
CA ALA A 102 -15.55 -9.11 9.31
C ALA A 102 -14.88 -7.97 10.09
N THR A 103 -13.59 -7.71 9.82
CA THR A 103 -12.88 -6.59 10.44
C THR A 103 -13.49 -5.24 10.06
N ASN A 104 -13.81 -5.04 8.77
CA ASN A 104 -14.46 -3.81 8.32
C ASN A 104 -15.88 -3.66 8.89
N VAL A 105 -16.66 -4.74 8.91
CA VAL A 105 -18.02 -4.76 9.49
C VAL A 105 -17.99 -4.37 10.96
N LEU A 106 -17.10 -4.97 11.77
CA LEU A 106 -16.95 -4.61 13.18
C LEU A 106 -16.53 -3.16 13.38
N ILE A 107 -15.60 -2.65 12.57
CA ILE A 107 -15.20 -1.24 12.63
C ILE A 107 -16.35 -0.30 12.23
N ILE A 108 -17.29 -0.72 11.39
CA ILE A 108 -18.45 0.13 11.10
C ILE A 108 -19.48 0.04 12.23
N SER A 109 -19.71 -1.17 12.76
CA SER A 109 -20.71 -1.44 13.81
C SER A 109 -20.33 -0.90 15.19
N ASP A 110 -19.06 -0.98 15.59
CA ASP A 110 -18.58 -0.50 16.91
C ASP A 110 -18.71 1.03 17.05
N TYR A 111 -18.86 1.76 15.93
CA TYR A 111 -18.96 3.21 15.88
C TYR A 111 -20.41 3.70 15.85
N ASP A 112 -21.36 2.79 16.11
CA ASP A 112 -22.81 3.04 16.24
C ASP A 112 -23.37 3.99 15.16
N ASN A 113 -22.85 3.88 13.93
CA ASN A 113 -23.30 4.71 12.84
C ASN A 113 -24.42 3.99 12.10
N GLY A 114 -25.58 3.86 12.75
CA GLY A 114 -26.79 3.29 12.15
C GLY A 114 -27.18 3.95 10.82
N ALA A 115 -26.79 5.20 10.60
CA ALA A 115 -26.97 5.90 9.33
C ALA A 115 -26.06 5.35 8.21
N ILE A 116 -24.81 4.97 8.51
CA ILE A 116 -23.95 4.26 7.56
C ILE A 116 -24.58 2.91 7.21
N TRP A 117 -25.01 2.13 8.20
CA TRP A 117 -25.65 0.84 7.91
C TRP A 117 -26.96 0.98 7.13
N ALA A 118 -27.79 1.97 7.44
CA ALA A 118 -29.01 2.25 6.67
C ALA A 118 -28.69 2.64 5.22
N LEU A 119 -27.64 3.44 4.99
CA LEU A 119 -27.17 3.77 3.66
C LEU A 119 -26.63 2.53 2.94
N LEU A 120 -25.85 1.69 3.62
CA LEU A 120 -25.30 0.46 3.06
C LEU A 120 -26.44 -0.48 2.63
N VAL A 121 -27.36 -0.79 3.53
CA VAL A 121 -28.54 -1.64 3.26
C VAL A 121 -29.41 -1.08 2.14
N SER A 122 -29.50 0.24 1.99
CA SER A 122 -30.26 0.85 0.87
C SER A 122 -29.70 0.53 -0.52
N MET A 123 -28.48 0.02 -0.62
CA MET A 123 -27.83 -0.38 -1.89
C MET A 123 -27.79 -1.91 -2.10
N ASP A 124 -28.52 -2.69 -1.29
CA ASP A 124 -28.57 -4.14 -1.43
C ASP A 124 -28.94 -4.56 -2.87
N GLY A 125 -28.12 -5.43 -3.45
CA GLY A 125 -28.29 -5.91 -4.83
C GLY A 125 -27.93 -4.94 -5.95
N GLU A 126 -27.55 -3.69 -5.66
CA GLU A 126 -27.26 -2.70 -6.70
C GLU A 126 -25.79 -2.69 -7.16
N ARG A 127 -24.82 -2.82 -6.24
CA ARG A 127 -23.39 -2.74 -6.54
C ARG A 127 -22.57 -3.58 -5.55
N ASP A 128 -21.40 -4.05 -6.00
CA ASP A 128 -20.41 -4.63 -5.10
C ASP A 128 -19.87 -3.58 -4.13
N THR A 129 -19.52 -4.05 -2.93
CA THR A 129 -19.46 -3.22 -1.72
C THR A 129 -18.06 -2.83 -1.33
N HIS A 130 -17.07 -3.27 -2.10
CA HIS A 130 -15.66 -3.01 -1.86
C HIS A 130 -15.34 -1.51 -1.78
N GLY A 131 -15.82 -0.71 -2.74
CA GLY A 131 -15.59 0.73 -2.76
C GLY A 131 -16.41 1.51 -1.71
N THR A 132 -17.62 1.04 -1.37
CA THR A 132 -18.45 1.74 -0.38
C THR A 132 -18.01 1.45 1.06
N LEU A 133 -17.68 0.20 1.38
CA LEU A 133 -17.08 -0.17 2.67
C LEU A 133 -15.76 0.59 2.90
N PHE A 134 -14.95 0.77 1.84
CA PHE A 134 -13.74 1.56 1.92
C PHE A 134 -14.01 3.00 2.36
N LYS A 135 -14.91 3.70 1.67
CA LYS A 135 -15.27 5.09 2.01
C LYS A 135 -15.83 5.22 3.42
N SER A 136 -16.64 4.26 3.87
CA SER A 136 -17.18 4.24 5.23
C SER A 136 -16.09 4.10 6.29
N VAL A 137 -15.16 3.14 6.12
CA VAL A 137 -14.04 2.95 7.06
C VAL A 137 -13.08 4.14 7.02
N GLU A 138 -12.83 4.71 5.84
CA GLU A 138 -11.99 5.89 5.67
C GLU A 138 -12.59 7.13 6.36
N LEU A 139 -13.89 7.38 6.18
CA LEU A 139 -14.60 8.48 6.84
C LEU A 139 -14.44 8.38 8.37
N LEU A 140 -14.62 7.17 8.93
CA LEU A 140 -14.41 6.91 10.36
C LEU A 140 -12.95 7.15 10.76
N ALA A 141 -11.98 6.65 9.99
CA ALA A 141 -10.57 6.86 10.27
C ALA A 141 -10.16 8.34 10.25
N ARG A 142 -10.75 9.17 9.39
CA ARG A 142 -10.49 10.61 9.30
C ARG A 142 -11.08 11.39 10.47
N HIS A 143 -12.34 11.11 10.84
CA HIS A 143 -12.98 11.78 11.98
C HIS A 143 -12.25 11.57 13.30
N HIS A 144 -11.46 10.51 13.44
CA HIS A 144 -10.73 10.18 14.67
C HIS A 144 -9.22 10.44 14.62
N ASN A 145 -8.67 10.89 13.49
CA ASN A 145 -7.26 11.29 13.38
C ASN A 145 -7.03 12.80 13.65
N ASP A 146 -8.04 13.51 14.16
CA ASP A 146 -7.97 14.93 14.51
C ASP A 146 -6.98 15.19 15.67
N PRO A 147 -5.91 15.97 15.45
CA PRO A 147 -4.89 16.26 16.45
C PRO A 147 -5.36 17.13 17.64
N ASP A 148 -6.56 17.70 17.62
CA ASP A 148 -7.13 18.39 18.79
C ASP A 148 -7.60 17.44 19.90
N LEU A 149 -7.63 16.13 19.64
CA LEU A 149 -7.83 15.08 20.65
C LEU A 149 -6.52 14.70 21.40
N LYS A 150 -5.57 15.63 21.54
CA LYS A 150 -4.41 15.46 22.45
C LYS A 150 -4.79 15.35 23.94
N GLN A 151 -6.06 15.49 24.29
CA GLN A 151 -6.61 15.10 25.61
C GLN A 151 -7.04 13.62 25.70
N ALA A 152 -6.78 12.81 24.66
CA ALA A 152 -7.14 11.39 24.59
C ALA A 152 -6.24 10.45 25.41
N SER A 153 -5.74 10.89 26.56
CA SER A 153 -5.36 9.95 27.62
C SER A 153 -6.57 9.11 28.06
N ASP A 154 -7.78 9.67 27.93
CA ASP A 154 -9.03 9.00 28.29
C ASP A 154 -9.74 8.32 27.10
N LEU A 155 -9.39 8.64 25.85
CA LEU A 155 -10.04 8.03 24.67
C LEU A 155 -9.43 6.67 24.27
N ASP A 156 -8.19 6.38 24.70
CA ASP A 156 -7.61 5.03 24.63
C ASP A 156 -8.43 4.01 25.46
N SER A 157 -9.26 4.50 26.40
CA SER A 157 -10.16 3.65 27.19
C SER A 157 -11.53 3.39 26.55
N GLN A 158 -11.92 4.16 25.51
CA GLN A 158 -13.25 4.07 24.89
C GLN A 158 -13.25 3.47 23.48
N LEU A 159 -12.10 3.39 22.82
CA LEU A 159 -12.00 2.69 21.54
C LEU A 159 -11.65 1.22 21.78
N THR A 160 -12.68 0.38 21.84
CA THR A 160 -12.65 -1.06 22.11
C THR A 160 -12.00 -1.87 20.98
N TYR A 161 -10.87 -1.45 20.39
CA TYR A 161 -10.15 -2.28 19.42
C TYR A 161 -9.60 -3.56 20.04
N GLU A 162 -9.50 -3.65 21.37
CA GLU A 162 -9.30 -4.93 22.11
C GLU A 162 -10.37 -5.96 21.77
N TYR A 163 -11.56 -5.50 21.44
CA TYR A 163 -12.66 -6.35 21.02
C TYR A 163 -12.48 -6.88 19.59
N VAL A 164 -11.84 -6.12 18.69
CA VAL A 164 -11.74 -6.50 17.27
C VAL A 164 -10.64 -7.55 17.01
N ILE A 165 -9.40 -7.27 17.40
CA ILE A 165 -8.28 -8.24 17.29
C ILE A 165 -7.35 -8.09 18.49
N SER A 166 -7.11 -9.21 19.19
CA SER A 166 -6.14 -9.29 20.28
C SER A 166 -4.70 -9.03 19.79
N LYS A 167 -3.82 -8.58 20.69
CA LYS A 167 -2.41 -8.35 20.37
C LYS A 167 -1.72 -9.58 19.77
N GLU A 168 -1.95 -10.76 20.33
CA GLU A 168 -1.36 -12.01 19.85
C GLU A 168 -1.87 -12.38 18.45
N ASN A 169 -3.16 -12.22 18.21
CA ASN A 169 -3.78 -12.50 16.91
C ASN A 169 -3.29 -11.54 15.84
N ALA A 170 -3.13 -10.24 16.16
CA ALA A 170 -2.59 -9.24 15.24
C ALA A 170 -1.15 -9.58 14.82
N LEU A 171 -0.30 -9.97 15.78
CA LEU A 171 1.08 -10.38 15.49
C LEU A 171 1.12 -11.67 14.66
N THR A 172 0.28 -12.64 15.00
CA THR A 172 0.19 -13.92 14.27
C THR A 172 -0.26 -13.70 12.83
N LEU A 173 -1.28 -12.88 12.61
CA LEU A 173 -1.78 -12.53 11.29
C LEU A 173 -0.72 -11.80 10.47
N LEU A 174 -0.04 -10.82 11.07
CA LEU A 174 1.03 -10.10 10.39
C LEU A 174 2.18 -11.03 9.95
N ASP A 175 2.51 -12.02 10.78
CA ASP A 175 3.51 -13.04 10.44
C ASP A 175 3.05 -14.06 9.40
N LEU A 176 1.74 -14.28 9.26
CA LEU A 176 1.19 -15.08 8.17
C LEU A 176 1.31 -14.29 6.86
N LEU A 177 0.86 -13.03 6.86
CA LEU A 177 0.88 -12.16 5.69
C LEU A 177 2.30 -11.88 5.20
N PHE A 178 3.22 -11.54 6.09
CA PHE A 178 4.59 -11.22 5.69
C PHE A 178 5.35 -12.42 5.12
N LYS A 179 5.08 -13.63 5.63
CA LYS A 179 5.70 -14.86 5.10
C LYS A 179 5.19 -15.20 3.70
N ASP A 180 3.94 -14.88 3.40
CA ASP A 180 3.31 -15.10 2.11
C ASP A 180 3.02 -13.78 1.37
N ARG A 181 3.92 -12.80 1.51
CA ARG A 181 3.75 -11.43 0.98
C ARG A 181 3.71 -11.36 -0.54
N GLU A 182 4.30 -12.36 -1.21
CA GLU A 182 4.30 -12.53 -2.66
C GLU A 182 2.93 -13.04 -3.12
N GLY A 183 2.43 -14.11 -2.49
CA GLY A 183 1.08 -14.63 -2.71
C GLY A 183 0.01 -13.59 -2.39
N PHE A 184 0.21 -12.80 -1.32
CA PHE A 184 -0.64 -11.67 -0.98
C PHE A 184 -0.71 -10.65 -2.12
N LEU A 185 0.43 -10.10 -2.55
CA LEU A 185 0.47 -9.09 -3.60
C LEU A 185 -0.19 -9.60 -4.88
N ARG A 186 0.14 -10.84 -5.28
CA ARG A 186 -0.43 -11.47 -6.46
C ARG A 186 -1.94 -11.59 -6.35
N ALA A 187 -2.45 -12.25 -5.29
CA ALA A 187 -3.87 -12.44 -5.08
C ALA A 187 -4.63 -11.12 -5.02
N TRP A 188 -4.10 -10.12 -4.33
CA TRP A 188 -4.74 -8.81 -4.19
C TRP A 188 -4.73 -7.98 -5.47
N SER A 189 -3.71 -8.16 -6.33
CA SER A 189 -3.60 -7.44 -7.61
C SER A 189 -4.39 -8.07 -8.76
N GLU A 190 -4.65 -9.38 -8.69
CA GLU A 190 -5.33 -10.14 -9.74
C GLU A 190 -6.85 -10.31 -9.48
N THR A 191 -7.38 -9.81 -8.35
CA THR A 191 -8.78 -10.03 -7.95
C THR A 191 -9.51 -8.77 -7.48
N GLU A 192 -10.83 -8.77 -7.65
CA GLU A 192 -11.71 -7.82 -6.97
C GLU A 192 -11.74 -8.20 -5.48
N SER A 193 -10.93 -7.49 -4.69
CA SER A 193 -10.71 -7.74 -3.27
C SER A 193 -11.40 -6.68 -2.39
N PRO A 194 -11.89 -7.07 -1.20
CA PRO A 194 -12.43 -6.11 -0.24
C PRO A 194 -11.34 -5.16 0.25
N THR A 195 -11.74 -4.00 0.74
CA THR A 195 -10.78 -3.05 1.28
C THR A 195 -10.03 -3.58 2.51
N LEU A 196 -8.70 -3.41 2.54
CA LEU A 196 -7.88 -3.69 3.73
C LEU A 196 -7.86 -2.57 4.76
N ALA A 197 -8.57 -1.46 4.54
CA ALA A 197 -8.46 -0.26 5.37
C ALA A 197 -8.68 -0.55 6.87
N GLY A 198 -9.74 -1.30 7.21
CA GLY A 198 -10.04 -1.63 8.60
C GLY A 198 -8.98 -2.54 9.22
N LEU A 199 -8.55 -3.56 8.49
CA LEU A 199 -7.50 -4.46 8.96
C LEU A 199 -6.16 -3.74 9.16
N LEU A 200 -5.74 -2.91 8.21
CA LEU A 200 -4.51 -2.14 8.31
C LEU A 200 -4.57 -1.14 9.48
N LEU A 201 -5.72 -0.52 9.74
CA LEU A 201 -5.91 0.37 10.89
C LEU A 201 -5.71 -0.38 12.22
N VAL A 202 -6.33 -1.55 12.37
CA VAL A 202 -6.22 -2.37 13.58
C VAL A 202 -4.79 -2.88 13.78
N LEU A 203 -4.17 -3.41 12.73
CA LEU A 203 -2.79 -3.89 12.78
C LEU A 203 -1.81 -2.77 13.17
N ARG A 204 -1.96 -1.57 12.58
CA ARG A 204 -1.09 -0.43 12.87
C ARG A 204 -1.13 -0.02 14.34
N ARG A 205 -2.34 0.16 14.89
CA ARG A 205 -2.53 0.51 16.31
C ARG A 205 -1.90 -0.55 17.21
N ARG A 206 -2.09 -1.82 16.87
CA ARG A 206 -1.49 -2.93 17.62
C ARG A 206 0.02 -2.89 17.62
N ILE A 207 0.67 -2.58 16.51
CA ILE A 207 2.13 -2.58 16.49
C ILE A 207 2.69 -1.35 17.23
N HIS A 208 2.02 -0.18 17.15
CA HIS A 208 2.45 1.03 17.86
C HIS A 208 2.53 0.79 19.38
N THR A 209 1.55 0.10 19.95
CA THR A 209 1.51 -0.21 21.40
C THR A 209 2.62 -1.16 21.89
N ILE A 210 3.29 -1.89 20.99
CA ILE A 210 4.23 -2.97 21.36
C ILE A 210 5.68 -2.49 21.36
N SER A 211 5.97 -1.35 20.71
CA SER A 211 7.34 -0.86 20.50
C SER A 211 8.26 -1.96 19.94
N ALA A 212 7.80 -2.72 18.93
CA ALA A 212 8.55 -3.79 18.27
C ALA A 212 9.00 -3.37 16.86
N PRO A 213 10.23 -2.84 16.68
CA PRO A 213 10.72 -2.30 15.41
C PRO A 213 10.62 -3.29 14.24
N GLU A 214 10.92 -4.56 14.47
CA GLU A 214 10.89 -5.60 13.42
C GLU A 214 9.47 -5.85 12.89
N ARG A 215 8.44 -5.76 13.74
CA ARG A 215 7.04 -5.91 13.34
C ARG A 215 6.54 -4.70 12.57
N TRP A 216 7.15 -3.54 12.77
CA TRP A 216 6.92 -2.35 11.95
C TRP A 216 7.25 -2.61 10.48
N VAL A 217 8.35 -3.33 10.24
CA VAL A 217 8.80 -3.72 8.89
C VAL A 217 7.75 -4.57 8.19
N HIS A 218 7.22 -5.57 8.89
CA HIS A 218 6.21 -6.46 8.31
C HIS A 218 4.94 -5.68 7.93
N TYR A 219 4.48 -4.80 8.80
CA TYR A 219 3.24 -4.04 8.56
C TYR A 219 3.37 -3.09 7.39
N VAL A 220 4.44 -2.32 7.35
CA VAL A 220 4.62 -1.36 6.26
C VAL A 220 4.84 -2.06 4.92
N ASP A 221 5.51 -3.23 4.88
CA ASP A 221 5.61 -4.01 3.62
C ASP A 221 4.23 -4.47 3.13
N ILE A 222 3.36 -4.98 4.01
CA ILE A 222 2.00 -5.39 3.64
C ILE A 222 1.14 -4.18 3.24
N ALA A 223 1.19 -3.09 3.99
CA ALA A 223 0.46 -1.86 3.66
C ALA A 223 0.91 -1.29 2.30
N ARG A 224 2.21 -1.30 2.02
CA ARG A 224 2.79 -0.95 0.70
C ARG A 224 2.26 -1.85 -0.41
N ARG A 225 2.28 -3.17 -0.22
CA ARG A 225 1.79 -4.12 -1.23
C ARG A 225 0.30 -3.94 -1.51
N ASN A 226 -0.49 -3.71 -0.46
CA ASN A 226 -1.92 -3.36 -0.61
C ASN A 226 -2.08 -2.08 -1.44
N TYR A 227 -1.25 -1.07 -1.16
CA TYR A 227 -1.26 0.19 -1.90
C TYR A 227 -0.96 0.00 -3.39
N LEU A 228 -0.01 -0.87 -3.74
CA LEU A 228 0.30 -1.21 -5.13
C LEU A 228 -0.85 -1.96 -5.82
N ALA A 229 -1.53 -2.85 -5.11
CA ALA A 229 -2.58 -3.70 -5.66
C ALA A 229 -3.95 -3.01 -5.79
N THR A 230 -4.26 -2.01 -4.96
CA THR A 230 -5.60 -1.41 -4.92
C THR A 230 -5.87 -0.58 -6.19
N ILE A 231 -6.92 -0.88 -6.95
CA ILE A 231 -7.24 -0.16 -8.21
C ILE A 231 -7.85 1.23 -7.94
N GLU A 232 -8.58 1.36 -6.82
CA GLU A 232 -9.19 2.64 -6.47
C GLU A 232 -8.10 3.68 -6.15
N VAL A 233 -8.25 4.87 -6.74
CA VAL A 233 -7.59 6.10 -6.31
C VAL A 233 -8.24 6.48 -4.99
N ALA A 234 -7.98 5.66 -3.96
CA ALA A 234 -8.18 6.07 -2.60
C ALA A 234 -7.42 7.39 -2.46
N ASN A 235 -8.15 8.48 -2.23
CA ASN A 235 -7.59 9.77 -1.87
C ASN A 235 -7.00 9.64 -0.46
N ASP A 236 -5.94 8.85 -0.35
CA ASP A 236 -5.08 8.60 0.80
C ASP A 236 -5.76 8.38 2.17
N PRO A 237 -5.79 7.14 2.71
CA PRO A 237 -6.24 6.92 4.07
C PRO A 237 -5.11 6.89 5.10
N LEU A 238 -3.82 7.00 4.76
CA LEU A 238 -2.77 7.00 5.77
C LEU A 238 -1.65 8.02 5.46
N PRO A 239 -1.89 9.33 5.63
CA PRO A 239 -0.83 10.35 5.74
C PRO A 239 0.26 9.94 6.74
N LYS A 240 -0.13 9.13 7.73
CA LYS A 240 0.77 8.60 8.75
C LYS A 240 1.60 7.40 8.29
N PHE A 241 1.27 6.71 7.19
CA PHE A 241 2.15 5.70 6.58
C PHE A 241 3.41 6.35 6.01
N GLU A 242 3.26 7.49 5.34
CA GLU A 242 4.39 8.31 4.90
C GLU A 242 5.20 8.82 6.08
N GLU A 243 4.52 9.26 7.13
CA GLU A 243 5.13 9.67 8.39
C GLU A 243 5.93 8.52 9.01
N ASP A 244 5.37 7.31 9.05
CA ASP A 244 5.98 6.11 9.62
C ASP A 244 7.23 5.67 8.83
N ILE A 245 7.20 5.73 7.49
CA ILE A 245 8.38 5.49 6.64
C ILE A 245 9.46 6.55 6.91
N ARG A 246 9.05 7.82 6.98
CA ARG A 246 9.94 8.97 7.18
C ARG A 246 10.58 8.98 8.56
N ASN A 247 9.85 8.55 9.59
CA ASN A 247 10.29 8.56 10.98
C ASN A 247 11.14 7.34 11.35
N HIS A 248 11.03 6.25 10.58
CA HIS A 248 11.71 4.99 10.89
C HIS A 248 12.71 4.46 9.83
N PRO A 249 13.40 5.30 9.02
CA PRO A 249 14.20 4.83 7.88
C PRO A 249 15.32 3.87 8.30
N ARG A 250 15.87 4.04 9.51
CA ARG A 250 16.95 3.18 10.02
C ARG A 250 16.52 1.74 10.24
N ILE A 251 15.27 1.48 10.61
CA ILE A 251 14.73 0.13 10.83
C ILE A 251 14.70 -0.64 9.49
N TRP A 252 14.48 0.09 8.39
CA TRP A 252 14.46 -0.44 7.03
C TRP A 252 15.84 -0.68 6.45
N TYR A 253 16.76 0.27 6.63
CA TYR A 253 18.12 0.14 6.11
C TYR A 253 18.98 -0.85 6.92
N SER A 254 18.64 -1.11 8.19
CA SER A 254 19.38 -2.03 9.06
C SER A 254 18.88 -3.48 8.97
N GLY A 255 17.65 -3.70 8.52
CA GLY A 255 16.97 -4.99 8.51
C GLY A 255 17.05 -5.74 7.18
N ALA A 256 18.12 -6.51 7.01
CA ALA A 256 18.27 -7.65 6.11
C ALA A 256 18.39 -7.42 4.57
N PRO A 257 19.36 -8.12 3.92
CA PRO A 257 19.32 -8.36 2.48
C PRO A 257 18.30 -9.48 2.23
N ILE A 258 17.04 -9.12 2.00
CA ILE A 258 16.10 -10.11 1.45
C ILE A 258 16.57 -10.34 0.02
N ALA A 259 17.01 -11.55 -0.30
CA ALA A 259 17.16 -11.96 -1.69
C ALA A 259 15.80 -11.70 -2.36
N VAL A 260 15.74 -10.67 -3.18
CA VAL A 260 14.48 -10.25 -3.79
C VAL A 260 14.19 -11.23 -4.91
N ASP A 261 13.06 -11.93 -4.81
CA ASP A 261 12.58 -12.78 -5.89
C ASP A 261 12.34 -11.93 -7.16
N PRO A 262 12.92 -12.31 -8.32
CA PRO A 262 12.76 -11.53 -9.55
C PRO A 262 11.31 -11.37 -9.99
N GLU A 263 10.46 -12.40 -9.82
CA GLU A 263 9.04 -12.32 -10.20
C GLU A 263 8.27 -11.37 -9.28
N ASP A 264 8.53 -11.41 -7.97
CA ASP A 264 7.98 -10.47 -6.99
C ASP A 264 8.41 -9.02 -7.30
N ALA A 265 9.70 -8.79 -7.59
CA ALA A 265 10.21 -7.47 -7.97
C ALA A 265 9.54 -6.96 -9.24
N ARG A 266 9.42 -7.82 -10.27
CA ARG A 266 8.79 -7.48 -11.54
C ARG A 266 7.33 -7.07 -11.34
N THR A 267 6.59 -7.85 -10.55
CA THR A 267 5.20 -7.58 -10.20
C THR A 267 5.06 -6.22 -9.51
N GLN A 268 5.88 -5.96 -8.48
CA GLN A 268 5.84 -4.69 -7.74
C GLN A 268 6.15 -3.48 -8.62
N LEU A 269 7.21 -3.56 -9.44
CA LEU A 269 7.61 -2.46 -10.33
C LEU A 269 6.56 -2.22 -11.43
N SER A 270 5.95 -3.29 -11.96
CA SER A 270 4.88 -3.19 -12.96
C SER A 270 3.62 -2.54 -12.39
N LEU A 271 3.18 -2.98 -11.20
CA LEU A 271 2.02 -2.39 -10.51
C LEU A 271 2.27 -0.92 -10.15
N LEU A 272 3.47 -0.62 -9.66
CA LEU A 272 3.89 0.74 -9.34
C LEU A 272 3.78 1.63 -10.59
N THR A 273 4.47 1.26 -11.67
CA THR A 273 4.47 2.00 -12.95
C THR A 273 3.06 2.21 -13.48
N THR A 274 2.23 1.17 -13.47
CA THR A 274 0.83 1.23 -13.92
C THR A 274 0.02 2.22 -13.10
N ARG A 275 0.21 2.21 -11.79
CA ARG A 275 -0.46 3.14 -10.86
C ARG A 275 0.05 4.58 -11.04
N MET A 276 1.34 4.79 -11.32
CA MET A 276 1.86 6.14 -11.61
C MET A 276 1.17 6.75 -12.82
N ARG A 277 1.05 5.95 -13.89
CA ARG A 277 0.39 6.35 -15.14
C ARG A 277 -1.11 6.63 -14.98
N SER A 278 -1.80 5.90 -14.12
CA SER A 278 -3.24 6.10 -13.93
C SER A 278 -3.55 7.36 -13.11
N GLN A 279 -2.71 7.69 -12.13
CA GLN A 279 -2.94 8.82 -11.23
C GLN A 279 -2.45 10.16 -11.77
N SER A 280 -1.44 10.17 -12.63
CA SER A 280 -0.96 11.37 -13.32
C SER A 280 -2.02 12.08 -14.17
N ASN A 281 -3.12 11.40 -14.51
CA ASN A 281 -4.26 11.95 -15.23
C ASN A 281 -5.28 12.66 -14.32
N ILE A 282 -5.09 12.64 -12.99
CA ILE A 282 -6.00 13.26 -12.01
C ILE A 282 -5.29 14.49 -11.42
N GLU A 283 -5.70 15.67 -11.88
CA GLU A 283 -5.02 16.96 -11.65
C GLU A 283 -4.83 17.36 -10.17
N SER A 284 -5.53 16.74 -9.21
CA SER A 284 -5.56 17.19 -7.80
C SER A 284 -4.83 16.29 -6.78
N SER A 285 -4.30 15.12 -7.16
CA SER A 285 -3.70 14.16 -6.20
C SER A 285 -2.28 13.68 -6.54
N ALA A 286 -1.66 14.19 -7.61
CA ALA A 286 -0.36 13.70 -8.12
C ALA A 286 0.85 13.89 -7.18
N ILE A 287 0.70 14.66 -6.10
CA ILE A 287 1.81 15.24 -5.31
C ILE A 287 2.42 14.27 -4.30
N PRO A 288 1.67 13.69 -3.34
CA PRO A 288 2.24 12.72 -2.39
C PRO A 288 2.67 11.44 -3.11
N TYR A 289 2.00 11.17 -4.24
CA TYR A 289 2.13 9.94 -4.99
C TYR A 289 3.50 9.73 -5.63
N SER A 290 4.06 10.71 -6.35
CA SER A 290 5.34 10.54 -7.06
C SER A 290 6.50 10.28 -6.08
N VAL A 291 6.48 10.95 -4.93
CA VAL A 291 7.45 10.77 -3.85
C VAL A 291 7.25 9.45 -3.12
N LEU A 292 6.01 9.08 -2.82
CA LEU A 292 5.71 7.79 -2.22
C LEU A 292 6.15 6.67 -3.17
N ALA A 293 5.70 6.69 -4.42
CA ALA A 293 6.07 5.75 -5.46
C ALA A 293 7.60 5.60 -5.60
N THR A 294 8.31 6.73 -5.58
CA THR A 294 9.77 6.78 -5.60
C THR A 294 10.37 6.10 -4.38
N SER A 295 9.88 6.41 -3.17
CA SER A 295 10.33 5.71 -1.96
C SER A 295 10.07 4.22 -2.10
N LEU A 296 8.88 3.79 -2.54
CA LEU A 296 8.51 2.39 -2.69
C LEU A 296 9.42 1.65 -3.70
N ALA A 297 9.75 2.29 -4.83
CA ALA A 297 10.69 1.76 -5.81
C ALA A 297 12.08 1.54 -5.21
N MET A 298 12.57 2.50 -4.41
CA MET A 298 13.86 2.38 -3.73
C MET A 298 13.92 1.26 -2.69
N HIS A 299 12.77 0.72 -2.26
CA HIS A 299 12.69 -0.47 -1.40
C HIS A 299 12.65 -1.78 -2.19
N VAL A 300 12.31 -1.75 -3.48
CA VAL A 300 12.34 -2.95 -4.35
C VAL A 300 13.75 -3.19 -4.86
N PHE A 301 14.52 -2.12 -5.12
CA PHE A 301 15.89 -2.27 -5.57
C PHE A 301 16.80 -2.72 -4.41
N PRO A 302 17.78 -3.62 -4.70
CA PRO A 302 18.75 -4.07 -3.71
C PRO A 302 19.68 -2.91 -3.31
N LYS A 303 20.77 -3.16 -2.58
CA LYS A 303 21.76 -2.09 -2.37
C LYS A 303 22.41 -1.72 -3.72
N PRO A 304 22.78 -0.46 -3.97
CA PRO A 304 23.42 -0.06 -5.23
C PRO A 304 24.65 -0.90 -5.61
N GLU A 305 25.41 -1.35 -4.61
CA GLU A 305 26.58 -2.23 -4.75
C GLU A 305 26.23 -3.63 -5.29
N GLN A 306 24.96 -4.03 -5.23
CA GLN A 306 24.47 -5.35 -5.65
C GLN A 306 23.91 -5.34 -7.09
N GLY A 307 23.95 -4.20 -7.80
CA GLY A 307 23.44 -4.08 -9.18
C GLY A 307 21.92 -4.15 -9.28
N PHE A 308 21.38 -4.39 -10.47
CA PHE A 308 19.94 -4.64 -10.65
C PHE A 308 19.57 -6.07 -10.27
N ILE A 309 18.29 -6.27 -9.93
CA ILE A 309 17.71 -7.61 -9.89
C ILE A 309 17.66 -8.12 -11.34
N PRO A 310 18.23 -9.29 -11.66
CA PRO A 310 18.17 -9.82 -13.00
C PRO A 310 16.73 -10.02 -13.46
N GLY A 311 16.39 -9.57 -14.68
CA GLY A 311 15.08 -9.77 -15.30
C GLY A 311 14.03 -8.68 -15.02
N VAL A 312 14.40 -7.55 -14.42
CA VAL A 312 13.52 -6.37 -14.25
C VAL A 312 14.06 -5.11 -14.92
N GLU A 313 15.16 -5.22 -15.66
CA GLU A 313 15.88 -4.08 -16.25
C GLU A 313 15.03 -3.34 -17.28
N ASP A 314 14.14 -4.04 -17.99
CA ASP A 314 13.20 -3.47 -18.96
C ASP A 314 12.11 -2.60 -18.32
N LEU A 315 11.82 -2.79 -17.03
CA LEU A 315 10.85 -1.98 -16.28
C LEU A 315 11.43 -0.66 -15.78
N PHE A 316 12.75 -0.48 -15.90
CA PHE A 316 13.44 0.65 -15.30
C PHE A 316 13.18 1.99 -16.00
N ILE A 317 13.32 2.03 -17.32
CA ILE A 317 13.02 3.22 -18.13
C ILE A 317 11.56 3.64 -17.98
N PRO A 318 10.56 2.74 -18.09
CA PRO A 318 9.17 3.07 -17.81
C PRO A 318 8.96 3.72 -16.44
N LEU A 319 9.55 3.15 -15.39
CA LEU A 319 9.43 3.71 -14.04
C LEU A 319 10.04 5.12 -13.93
N LEU A 320 11.20 5.35 -14.54
CA LEU A 320 11.83 6.66 -14.64
C LEU A 320 10.90 7.67 -15.32
N ARG A 321 10.37 7.33 -16.49
CA ARG A 321 9.47 8.21 -17.25
C ARG A 321 8.28 8.65 -16.42
N GLU A 322 7.57 7.70 -15.81
CA GLU A 322 6.38 8.04 -15.01
C GLU A 322 6.73 8.84 -13.75
N SER A 323 7.88 8.58 -13.13
CA SER A 323 8.35 9.33 -11.94
C SER A 323 8.67 10.78 -12.27
N PHE A 324 9.40 11.01 -13.36
CA PHE A 324 9.77 12.33 -13.83
C PHE A 324 8.56 13.10 -14.35
N TRP A 325 7.69 12.44 -15.11
CA TRP A 325 6.48 13.06 -15.64
C TRP A 325 5.52 13.47 -14.52
N GLY A 326 5.34 12.60 -13.51
CA GLY A 326 4.55 12.95 -12.32
C GLY A 326 5.11 14.17 -11.57
N PHE A 327 6.44 14.27 -11.46
CA PHE A 327 7.09 15.44 -10.86
C PHE A 327 6.95 16.71 -11.70
N TRP A 328 7.02 16.59 -13.03
CA TRP A 328 6.83 17.73 -13.93
C TRP A 328 5.43 18.31 -13.82
N ASN A 329 4.41 17.44 -13.86
CA ASN A 329 3.02 17.84 -13.65
C ASN A 329 2.84 18.55 -12.30
N TYR A 330 3.52 18.07 -11.25
CA TYR A 330 3.53 18.73 -9.95
C TYR A 330 4.09 20.16 -10.00
N LEU A 331 5.21 20.38 -10.70
CA LEU A 331 5.78 21.73 -10.84
C LEU A 331 4.88 22.65 -11.67
N GLU A 332 4.26 22.15 -12.74
CA GLU A 332 3.38 22.95 -13.61
C GLU A 332 2.06 23.32 -12.92
N VAL A 333 1.38 22.36 -12.27
CA VAL A 333 0.11 22.61 -11.56
C VAL A 333 0.28 23.64 -10.45
N ASN A 334 1.37 23.57 -9.67
CA ASN A 334 1.57 24.53 -8.59
C ASN A 334 2.12 25.89 -9.04
N SER A 335 2.74 25.98 -10.22
CA SER A 335 3.05 27.29 -10.81
C SER A 335 1.79 28.10 -11.17
N THR A 336 0.62 27.46 -11.23
CA THR A 336 -0.63 28.07 -11.72
C THR A 336 -1.75 28.22 -10.68
N THR A 337 -1.79 27.41 -9.61
CA THR A 337 -3.00 27.31 -8.75
C THR A 337 -2.79 27.66 -7.27
N SER A 338 -1.60 27.46 -6.68
CA SER A 338 -1.26 27.91 -5.31
C SER A 338 0.25 27.76 -5.04
N PRO A 339 0.87 28.65 -4.24
CA PRO A 339 2.29 28.52 -3.89
C PRO A 339 2.53 27.26 -3.03
N VAL A 340 3.45 26.41 -3.47
CA VAL A 340 3.88 25.23 -2.73
C VAL A 340 4.62 25.66 -1.45
N ALA A 341 4.35 24.99 -0.33
CA ALA A 341 5.20 25.11 0.85
C ALA A 341 6.65 24.67 0.50
N PRO A 342 7.68 25.51 0.67
CA PRO A 342 9.05 25.20 0.27
C PRO A 342 9.58 23.93 0.89
N ASP A 343 9.22 23.65 2.15
CA ASP A 343 9.58 22.43 2.86
C ASP A 343 9.14 21.18 2.10
N SER A 344 7.94 21.21 1.52
CA SER A 344 7.48 20.14 0.65
C SER A 344 8.34 20.09 -0.60
N LEU A 345 8.50 21.20 -1.32
CA LEU A 345 9.25 21.21 -2.58
C LEU A 345 10.71 20.73 -2.44
N VAL A 346 11.41 21.16 -1.38
CA VAL A 346 12.77 20.72 -1.03
C VAL A 346 12.81 19.21 -0.79
N ASN A 347 11.86 18.68 -0.01
CA ASN A 347 11.77 17.25 0.26
C ASN A 347 11.51 16.45 -1.02
N HIS A 348 10.61 16.93 -1.88
CA HIS A 348 10.25 16.24 -3.12
C HIS A 348 11.43 16.24 -4.11
N ALA A 349 12.08 17.40 -4.33
CA ALA A 349 13.25 17.52 -5.19
C ALA A 349 14.43 16.68 -4.66
N GLY A 350 14.65 16.68 -3.34
CA GLY A 350 15.67 15.84 -2.70
C GLY A 350 15.44 14.35 -2.92
N ILE A 351 14.19 13.88 -2.84
CA ILE A 351 13.81 12.48 -3.07
C ILE A 351 14.05 12.09 -4.54
N LEU A 352 13.69 12.96 -5.48
CA LEU A 352 13.95 12.73 -6.92
C LEU A 352 15.45 12.62 -7.21
N ILE A 353 16.27 13.48 -6.62
CA ILE A 353 17.74 13.45 -6.77
C ILE A 353 18.32 12.17 -6.16
N ILE A 354 17.88 11.79 -4.95
CA ILE A 354 18.31 10.55 -4.29
C ILE A 354 17.94 9.34 -5.16
N MET A 355 16.74 9.34 -5.74
CA MET A 355 16.29 8.31 -6.66
C MET A 355 17.20 8.23 -7.87
N ALA A 356 17.36 9.32 -8.63
CA ALA A 356 18.21 9.36 -9.82
C ALA A 356 19.64 8.89 -9.51
N ASN A 357 20.22 9.34 -8.39
CA ASN A 357 21.57 8.94 -7.97
C ASN A 357 21.67 7.45 -7.66
N ARG A 358 20.71 6.90 -6.89
CA ARG A 358 20.72 5.46 -6.57
C ARG A 358 20.44 4.62 -7.81
N MET A 359 19.48 5.05 -8.63
CA MET A 359 19.13 4.46 -9.91
C MET A 359 20.37 4.34 -10.81
N VAL A 360 21.14 5.40 -10.99
CA VAL A 360 22.35 5.30 -11.80
C VAL A 360 23.47 4.53 -11.11
N SER A 361 23.54 4.56 -9.78
CA SER A 361 24.49 3.73 -9.04
C SER A 361 24.24 2.22 -9.26
N HIS A 362 22.99 1.80 -9.41
CA HIS A 362 22.66 0.41 -9.80
C HIS A 362 23.14 0.06 -11.21
N VAL A 363 23.00 0.99 -12.15
CA VAL A 363 23.43 0.84 -13.54
C VAL A 363 24.94 0.69 -13.66
N LYS A 364 25.70 1.43 -12.84
CA LYS A 364 27.16 1.38 -12.83
C LYS A 364 27.71 -0.01 -12.49
N ASN A 365 26.96 -0.78 -11.70
CA ASN A 365 27.38 -2.09 -11.18
C ASN A 365 26.72 -3.28 -11.90
N ALA A 366 25.78 -3.02 -12.82
CA ALA A 366 25.00 -4.08 -13.45
C ALA A 366 25.63 -4.56 -14.77
N THR A 367 25.73 -5.88 -14.94
CA THR A 367 25.85 -6.54 -16.24
C THR A 367 24.48 -6.51 -16.94
N CYS A 368 24.03 -5.32 -17.31
CA CYS A 368 22.65 -5.03 -17.71
C CYS A 368 22.45 -5.14 -19.23
N LEU A 369 21.23 -5.51 -19.65
CA LEU A 369 20.75 -5.37 -21.04
C LEU A 369 20.54 -3.91 -21.46
N VAL A 370 20.18 -3.05 -20.50
CA VAL A 370 20.02 -1.60 -20.70
C VAL A 370 21.37 -0.92 -20.47
N SER A 371 21.86 -0.23 -21.48
CA SER A 371 23.14 0.46 -21.39
C SER A 371 23.04 1.67 -20.45
N SER A 372 24.13 1.95 -19.74
CA SER A 372 24.23 3.17 -18.93
C SER A 372 23.98 4.45 -19.73
N ARG A 373 24.32 4.40 -21.02
CA ARG A 373 24.04 5.46 -21.98
C ARG A 373 22.54 5.69 -22.21
N GLU A 374 21.75 4.63 -22.40
CA GLU A 374 20.30 4.75 -22.61
C GLU A 374 19.60 5.37 -21.40
N ILE A 375 19.99 4.96 -20.19
CA ILE A 375 19.41 5.51 -18.96
C ILE A 375 19.81 6.97 -18.76
N MET A 376 21.08 7.32 -19.01
CA MET A 376 21.52 8.71 -18.92
C MET A 376 20.85 9.59 -19.98
N GLN A 377 20.69 9.08 -21.19
CA GLN A 377 19.96 9.77 -22.25
C GLN A 377 18.52 10.02 -21.84
N GLU A 378 17.84 9.01 -21.30
CA GLU A 378 16.46 9.14 -20.82
C GLU A 378 16.34 10.16 -19.68
N VAL A 379 17.25 10.16 -18.70
CA VAL A 379 17.27 11.14 -17.61
C VAL A 379 17.46 12.57 -18.12
N VAL A 380 18.28 12.75 -19.16
CA VAL A 380 18.46 14.04 -19.84
C VAL A 380 17.21 14.43 -20.61
N ASP A 381 16.63 13.51 -21.38
CA ASP A 381 15.44 13.74 -22.21
C ASP A 381 14.20 14.06 -21.36
N LEU A 382 14.12 13.49 -20.15
CA LEU A 382 13.09 13.77 -19.15
C LEU A 382 13.27 15.12 -18.43
N GLY A 383 14.34 15.84 -18.72
CA GLY A 383 14.56 17.21 -18.23
C GLY A 383 14.88 17.30 -16.74
N LEU A 384 15.70 16.38 -16.20
CA LEU A 384 16.08 16.41 -14.78
C LEU A 384 16.71 17.75 -14.37
N ILE A 385 17.54 18.33 -15.24
CA ILE A 385 18.22 19.60 -14.97
C ILE A 385 17.19 20.72 -14.88
N GLU A 386 16.20 20.74 -15.77
CA GLU A 386 15.11 21.70 -15.82
C GLU A 386 14.21 21.55 -14.59
N ILE A 387 13.89 20.32 -14.19
CA ILE A 387 13.13 20.01 -12.96
C ILE A 387 13.84 20.54 -11.73
N VAL A 388 15.13 20.24 -11.58
CA VAL A 388 15.95 20.71 -10.45
C VAL A 388 16.04 22.23 -10.47
N SER A 389 16.32 22.83 -11.62
CA SER A 389 16.41 24.29 -11.80
C SER A 389 15.10 25.00 -11.43
N LYS A 390 13.96 24.51 -11.92
CA LYS A 390 12.64 25.05 -11.56
C LYS A 390 12.34 24.90 -10.07
N SER A 391 12.70 23.75 -9.48
CA SER A 391 12.51 23.52 -8.05
C SER A 391 13.30 24.52 -7.21
N ILE A 392 14.55 24.82 -7.60
CA ILE A 392 15.39 25.83 -6.94
C ILE A 392 14.75 27.22 -7.03
N LEU A 393 14.32 27.63 -8.23
CA LEU A 393 13.70 28.94 -8.43
C LEU A 393 12.44 29.11 -7.59
N LEU A 394 11.57 28.11 -7.55
CA LEU A 394 10.35 28.12 -6.73
C LEU A 394 10.64 28.13 -5.22
N ILE A 395 11.77 27.59 -4.80
CA ILE A 395 12.25 27.66 -3.41
C ILE A 395 12.81 29.06 -3.10
N ASP A 396 13.63 29.62 -3.99
CA ASP A 396 14.29 30.92 -3.82
C ASP A 396 13.31 32.10 -3.87
N ASP A 397 12.23 31.99 -4.64
CA ASP A 397 11.14 32.98 -4.69
C ASP A 397 10.30 33.02 -3.40
N TYR A 398 10.48 32.07 -2.47
CA TYR A 398 9.76 32.03 -1.20
C TYR A 398 10.46 32.87 -0.11
N ASN A 399 9.90 34.04 0.17
CA ASN A 399 10.37 34.98 1.21
C ASN A 399 10.01 34.53 2.65
N GLY A 400 10.47 33.38 3.15
CA GLY A 400 10.14 32.99 4.54
C GLY A 400 10.78 31.73 5.14
N GLU A 401 11.44 31.92 6.28
CA GLU A 401 11.90 30.96 7.31
C GLU A 401 13.03 29.95 7.04
N LYS A 402 13.84 29.74 8.08
CA LYS A 402 14.95 28.78 8.12
C LYS A 402 14.42 27.39 8.47
N ILE A 403 14.64 26.41 7.60
CA ILE A 403 14.35 25.00 7.91
C ILE A 403 15.47 24.45 8.78
N ASN A 404 15.16 24.01 10.01
CA ASN A 404 16.14 23.44 10.96
C ASN A 404 17.38 24.33 11.22
N GLY A 405 17.19 25.66 11.19
CA GLY A 405 18.27 26.63 11.44
C GLY A 405 19.27 26.80 10.28
N LYS A 406 19.11 26.06 9.18
CA LYS A 406 19.85 26.25 7.93
C LYS A 406 19.01 27.06 6.96
N SER A 407 19.67 27.88 6.14
CA SER A 407 18.97 28.53 5.04
C SER A 407 18.61 27.47 4.01
N VAL A 408 17.40 27.53 3.43
CA VAL A 408 16.99 26.61 2.35
C VAL A 408 18.01 26.55 1.19
N PRO A 409 18.71 27.65 0.83
CA PRO A 409 19.82 27.63 -0.10
C PRO A 409 20.93 26.62 0.24
N ASP A 410 21.27 26.40 1.51
CA ASP A 410 22.40 25.53 1.90
C ASP A 410 22.15 24.04 1.64
N ILE A 411 20.90 23.58 1.78
CA ILE A 411 20.50 22.18 1.55
C ILE A 411 20.44 21.91 0.04
N THR A 412 19.91 22.87 -0.70
CA THR A 412 19.74 22.85 -2.15
C THR A 412 21.09 22.84 -2.86
N VAL A 413 22.04 23.70 -2.44
CA VAL A 413 23.41 23.73 -2.99
C VAL A 413 24.16 22.42 -2.76
N GLY A 414 24.01 21.77 -1.61
CA GLY A 414 24.64 20.48 -1.33
C GLY A 414 24.16 19.36 -2.26
N ASN A 415 22.85 19.27 -2.51
CA ASN A 415 22.27 18.26 -3.39
C ASN A 415 22.59 18.52 -4.88
N ILE A 416 22.63 19.79 -5.30
CA ILE A 416 23.06 20.19 -6.66
C ILE A 416 24.54 19.86 -6.87
N GLN A 417 25.41 20.11 -5.89
CA GLN A 417 26.83 19.77 -6.00
C GLN A 417 27.04 18.26 -6.16
N ILE A 418 26.28 17.42 -5.45
CA ILE A 418 26.31 15.97 -5.60
C ILE A 418 25.88 15.56 -7.01
N PHE A 419 24.82 16.17 -7.54
CA PHE A 419 24.31 15.88 -8.88
C PHE A 419 25.25 16.40 -9.99
N GLN A 420 25.84 17.58 -9.82
CA GLN A 420 26.83 18.15 -10.73
C GLN A 420 28.10 17.30 -10.77
N GLN A 421 28.62 16.88 -9.61
CA GLN A 421 29.75 15.94 -9.52
C GLN A 421 29.43 14.63 -10.24
N PHE A 422 28.17 14.19 -10.19
CA PHE A 422 27.70 13.00 -10.85
C PHE A 422 27.60 13.18 -12.38
N ILE A 423 27.04 14.29 -12.88
CA ILE A 423 27.03 14.65 -14.30
C ILE A 423 28.46 14.76 -14.84
N ASP A 424 29.33 15.45 -14.11
CA ASP A 424 30.73 15.68 -14.49
C ASP A 424 31.49 14.34 -14.53
N HIS A 425 31.24 13.44 -13.57
CA HIS A 425 31.79 12.09 -13.57
C HIS A 425 31.33 11.31 -14.81
N TYR A 426 30.05 11.35 -15.18
CA TYR A 426 29.52 10.59 -16.31
C TYR A 426 29.89 11.16 -17.69
N HIS A 427 29.95 12.48 -17.83
CA HIS A 427 30.44 13.12 -19.06
C HIS A 427 31.91 12.77 -19.35
N LEU A 428 32.70 12.49 -18.31
CA LEU A 428 34.08 12.03 -18.44
C LEU A 428 34.19 10.54 -18.80
N THR A 429 33.23 9.69 -18.42
CA THR A 429 33.23 8.24 -18.74
C THR A 429 32.59 7.89 -20.08
N LEU A 430 31.79 8.79 -20.66
CA LEU A 430 31.11 8.60 -21.97
C LEU A 430 31.92 9.15 -23.17
N ARG A 431 33.08 9.75 -22.92
CA ARG A 431 34.12 10.03 -23.92
C ARG A 431 35.17 8.93 -23.88
#